data_AF-A0A7L5TA23-F1
#
_entry.id   AF-A0A7L5TA23-F1
#
_cell.length_a   1.000
_cell.length_b   1.000
_cell.length_c   1.000
_cell.angle_alpha   90.00
_cell.angle_beta   90.00
_cell.angle_gamma   90.00
#
_symmetry.space_group_name_H-M   'P 1'
#
loop_
_entity.id
_entity.type
_entity.pdbx_description
1 polymer ?
#
loop_
_entity_poly.entity_id
_entity_poly.type
_entity_poly.pdbx_seq_one_letter_code
_entity_poly.pdbx_strand_id
1 'polypeptide(L)'
;MWTQTSTMTAGLGTADLGRIARTGLLPTSTEEGLAAFDRALVGALPTVVPVRVDTAALRAADTVPPLLRDLAPASSRRAAVSAPAAPPAESLESRLRGLPAEQRSTLLLDLVLRDVALVLGHGDPRGISADGAFRDLGFDSLTAVELRNKINHRTGLKLSATAVFDHPSPRALVDHLLGRLTAAPATARDAEEPSYERVLADLTRVGNSLAALELTDTQRAALAEVFRGLAEPWTGGEPVAAADEPASADLESATAAEVLDFVTNSLGISISGDESPTDPS
;
A
#
# COMPACT_ATOMS: atom_id res chain seq x y z
N MET A 1 -8.17 -2.32 -31.64
CA MET A 1 -9.30 -1.38 -31.45
C MET A 1 -9.31 -0.38 -32.58
N TRP A 2 -10.48 -0.06 -33.15
CA TRP A 2 -10.55 0.75 -34.38
C TRP A 2 -10.70 2.26 -34.15
N THR A 3 -10.11 3.06 -35.03
CA THR A 3 -10.20 4.54 -35.05
C THR A 3 -11.53 5.03 -35.60
N GLN A 4 -12.27 4.20 -36.35
CA GLN A 4 -13.54 4.59 -36.96
C GLN A 4 -14.70 4.35 -36.00
N THR A 5 -15.54 5.37 -35.84
CA THR A 5 -16.83 5.29 -35.16
C THR A 5 -17.82 4.52 -36.04
N SER A 6 -18.14 3.29 -35.65
CA SER A 6 -19.28 2.53 -36.18
C SER A 6 -20.35 2.41 -35.11
N THR A 7 -21.51 1.85 -35.43
CA THR A 7 -22.58 1.55 -34.46
C THR A 7 -22.10 0.69 -33.28
N MET A 8 -21.00 -0.06 -33.41
CA MET A 8 -20.39 -0.84 -32.32
C MET A 8 -19.38 -0.06 -31.47
N THR A 9 -18.83 1.06 -31.95
CA THR A 9 -17.87 1.92 -31.21
C THR A 9 -18.44 3.31 -30.92
N ALA A 10 -19.74 3.51 -31.15
CA ALA A 10 -20.45 4.79 -31.00
C ALA A 10 -20.40 5.39 -29.59
N GLY A 11 -20.09 4.58 -28.57
CA GLY A 11 -19.92 5.03 -27.18
C GLY A 11 -18.51 5.55 -26.83
N LEU A 12 -17.52 5.43 -27.72
CA LEU A 12 -16.16 5.91 -27.47
C LEU A 12 -16.03 7.37 -27.94
N GLY A 13 -16.06 8.30 -27.00
CA GLY A 13 -15.85 9.72 -27.26
C GLY A 13 -14.38 10.06 -27.50
N THR A 14 -14.11 11.31 -27.86
CA THR A 14 -12.73 11.84 -27.98
C THR A 14 -11.95 11.73 -26.66
N ALA A 15 -12.65 11.83 -25.52
CA ALA A 15 -12.08 11.61 -24.19
C ALA A 15 -11.64 10.14 -23.98
N ASP A 16 -12.42 9.16 -24.45
CA ASP A 16 -12.06 7.74 -24.36
C ASP A 16 -10.85 7.39 -25.22
N LEU A 17 -10.78 7.94 -26.43
CA LEU A 17 -9.62 7.78 -27.31
C LEU A 17 -8.37 8.43 -26.71
N GLY A 18 -8.52 9.62 -26.08
CA GLY A 18 -7.45 10.26 -25.33
C GLY A 18 -6.99 9.45 -24.12
N ARG A 19 -7.92 8.82 -23.40
CA ARG A 19 -7.62 7.90 -22.29
C ARG A 19 -6.85 6.67 -22.77
N ILE A 20 -7.29 6.03 -23.86
CA ILE A 20 -6.61 4.87 -24.46
C ILE A 20 -5.19 5.25 -24.91
N ALA A 21 -5.03 6.39 -25.60
CA ALA A 21 -3.72 6.88 -26.04
C ALA A 21 -2.74 7.09 -24.86
N ARG A 22 -3.22 7.56 -23.71
CA ARG A 22 -2.40 7.74 -22.50
C ARG A 22 -1.94 6.42 -21.86
N THR A 23 -2.56 5.29 -22.19
CA THR A 23 -2.06 3.95 -21.79
C THR A 23 -0.93 3.45 -22.70
N GLY A 24 -0.55 4.22 -23.72
CA GLY A 24 0.45 3.85 -24.72
C GLY A 24 -0.11 2.96 -25.85
N LEU A 25 -1.42 2.73 -25.85
CA LEU A 25 -2.13 1.99 -26.91
C LEU A 25 -2.81 2.98 -27.84
N LEU A 26 -2.61 2.82 -29.15
CA LEU A 26 -3.24 3.69 -30.13
C LEU A 26 -4.46 3.02 -30.78
N PRO A 27 -5.51 3.77 -31.08
CA PRO A 27 -6.55 3.31 -31.97
C PRO A 27 -5.95 3.01 -33.36
N THR A 28 -6.38 1.90 -33.96
CA THR A 28 -5.92 1.38 -35.24
C THR A 28 -6.90 1.76 -36.33
N SER A 29 -6.48 2.33 -37.46
CA SER A 29 -7.45 2.64 -38.52
C SER A 29 -8.07 1.36 -39.10
N THR A 30 -9.20 1.47 -39.79
CA THR A 30 -9.83 0.31 -40.45
C THR A 30 -8.87 -0.32 -41.47
N GLU A 31 -8.17 0.51 -42.25
CA GLU A 31 -7.17 0.08 -43.22
C GLU A 31 -5.99 -0.64 -42.57
N GLU A 32 -5.43 -0.08 -41.49
CA GLU A 32 -4.34 -0.71 -40.74
C GLU A 32 -4.78 -2.02 -40.06
N GLY A 33 -6.02 -2.06 -39.56
CA GLY A 33 -6.57 -3.24 -38.91
C GLY A 33 -6.78 -4.39 -39.89
N LEU A 34 -7.30 -4.10 -41.09
CA LEU A 34 -7.43 -5.10 -42.17
C LEU A 34 -6.06 -5.56 -42.66
N ALA A 35 -5.11 -4.64 -42.88
CA ALA A 35 -3.75 -5.00 -43.27
C ALA A 35 -3.00 -5.85 -42.21
N ALA A 36 -3.32 -5.66 -40.93
CA ALA A 36 -2.78 -6.49 -39.85
C ALA A 36 -3.47 -7.86 -39.75
N PHE A 37 -4.77 -7.92 -40.04
CA PHE A 37 -5.54 -9.16 -40.13
C PHE A 37 -5.06 -10.05 -41.29
N ASP A 38 -4.86 -9.48 -42.48
CA ASP A 38 -4.33 -10.20 -43.64
C ASP A 38 -2.94 -10.78 -43.36
N ARG A 39 -2.09 -10.03 -42.64
CA ARG A 39 -0.78 -10.53 -42.18
C ARG A 39 -0.90 -11.66 -41.15
N ALA A 40 -1.90 -11.61 -40.28
CA ALA A 40 -2.14 -12.68 -39.30
C ALA A 40 -2.57 -13.99 -40.00
N LEU A 41 -3.36 -13.91 -41.08
CA LEU A 41 -3.78 -15.08 -41.85
C LEU A 41 -2.63 -15.83 -42.55
N VAL A 42 -1.56 -15.12 -42.88
CA VAL A 42 -0.36 -15.71 -43.52
C VAL A 42 0.67 -16.17 -42.47
N GLY A 43 0.48 -15.81 -41.20
CA GLY A 43 1.41 -16.12 -40.12
C GLY A 43 1.33 -17.58 -39.65
N ALA A 44 2.45 -18.07 -39.09
CA ALA A 44 2.54 -19.42 -38.52
C ALA A 44 2.03 -19.52 -37.07
N LEU A 45 1.67 -18.39 -36.44
CA LEU A 45 1.22 -18.35 -35.05
C LEU A 45 -0.30 -18.59 -34.97
N PRO A 46 -0.77 -19.52 -34.12
CA PRO A 46 -2.18 -19.89 -34.04
C PRO A 46 -3.07 -18.80 -33.45
N THR A 47 -2.51 -17.88 -32.66
CA THR A 47 -3.22 -16.77 -32.04
C THR A 47 -2.37 -15.51 -32.13
N VAL A 48 -2.91 -14.46 -32.76
CA VAL A 48 -2.22 -13.16 -32.91
C VAL A 48 -3.20 -12.05 -32.59
N VAL A 49 -2.77 -11.05 -31.82
CA VAL A 49 -3.56 -9.85 -31.52
C VAL A 49 -2.83 -8.63 -32.08
N PRO A 50 -3.37 -7.96 -33.11
CA PRO A 50 -2.75 -6.75 -33.64
C PRO A 50 -3.01 -5.57 -32.70
N VAL A 51 -1.93 -5.00 -32.16
CA VAL A 51 -1.97 -3.86 -31.26
C VAL A 51 -1.06 -2.77 -31.79
N ARG A 52 -1.58 -1.54 -31.90
CA ARG A 52 -0.74 -0.36 -32.15
C ARG A 52 -0.25 0.21 -30.82
N VAL A 53 1.05 0.33 -30.71
CA VAL A 53 1.72 0.82 -29.49
C VAL A 53 2.45 2.11 -29.81
N ASP A 54 2.18 3.16 -29.04
CA ASP A 54 2.96 4.39 -29.06
C ASP A 54 4.18 4.25 -28.14
N THR A 55 5.30 3.81 -28.72
CA THR A 55 6.55 3.63 -27.96
C THR A 55 7.11 4.95 -27.44
N ALA A 56 6.76 6.10 -28.04
CA ALA A 56 7.21 7.40 -27.56
C ALA A 56 6.42 7.82 -26.32
N ALA A 57 5.09 7.64 -26.34
CA ALA A 57 4.25 7.84 -25.17
C ALA A 57 4.64 6.89 -24.02
N LEU A 58 4.92 5.62 -24.32
CA LEU A 58 5.41 4.67 -23.30
C LEU A 58 6.75 5.10 -22.69
N ARG A 59 7.69 5.62 -23.48
CA ARG A 59 8.98 6.12 -22.97
C ARG A 59 8.85 7.40 -22.14
N ALA A 60 7.84 8.21 -22.41
CA ALA A 60 7.54 9.43 -21.67
C ALA A 60 6.66 9.17 -20.43
N ALA A 61 6.07 7.97 -20.31
CA ALA A 61 5.24 7.61 -19.19
C ALA A 61 6.10 7.28 -17.95
N ASP A 62 5.70 7.81 -16.79
CA ASP A 62 6.40 7.56 -15.52
C ASP A 62 6.37 6.08 -15.10
N THR A 63 5.37 5.32 -15.56
CA THR A 63 5.24 3.89 -15.31
C THR A 63 4.79 3.15 -16.57
N VAL A 64 5.62 2.20 -17.03
CA VAL A 64 5.32 1.31 -18.16
C VAL A 64 4.84 -0.04 -17.61
N PRO A 65 3.68 -0.56 -18.05
CA PRO A 65 3.19 -1.88 -17.68
C PRO A 65 4.26 -2.98 -17.94
N PRO A 66 4.40 -4.00 -17.07
CA PRO A 66 5.45 -5.01 -17.20
C PRO A 66 5.49 -5.71 -18.57
N LEU A 67 4.33 -5.97 -19.16
CA LEU A 67 4.20 -6.62 -20.47
C LEU A 67 4.69 -5.75 -21.65
N LEU A 68 4.85 -4.44 -21.46
CA LEU A 68 5.19 -3.48 -22.51
C LEU A 68 6.60 -2.88 -22.35
N ARG A 69 7.35 -3.27 -21.32
CA ARG A 69 8.70 -2.71 -21.05
C ARG A 69 9.69 -2.95 -22.19
N ASP A 70 9.63 -4.13 -22.81
CA ASP A 70 10.54 -4.50 -23.89
C ASP A 70 10.28 -3.71 -25.19
N LEU A 71 9.08 -3.14 -25.33
CA LEU A 71 8.70 -2.27 -26.45
C LEU A 71 9.12 -0.80 -26.24
N ALA A 72 9.51 -0.45 -25.01
CA ALA A 72 9.96 0.88 -24.63
C ALA A 72 11.27 0.78 -23.84
N PRO A 73 12.37 0.22 -24.43
CA PRO A 73 13.63 0.16 -23.74
C PRO A 73 14.04 1.57 -23.35
N ALA A 74 14.23 1.79 -22.05
CA ALA A 74 14.75 3.05 -21.54
C ALA A 74 16.06 3.32 -22.28
N SER A 75 16.10 4.42 -23.05
CA SER A 75 17.28 4.82 -23.81
C SER A 75 18.49 4.71 -22.88
N SER A 76 19.36 3.74 -23.14
CA SER A 76 20.61 3.55 -22.40
C SER A 76 21.27 4.91 -22.31
N ARG A 77 21.38 5.40 -21.08
CA ARG A 77 21.99 6.66 -20.66
C ARG A 77 23.25 6.91 -21.50
N ARG A 78 23.12 7.72 -22.56
CA ARG A 78 24.26 8.38 -23.16
C ARG A 78 24.79 9.29 -22.08
N ALA A 79 26.00 9.00 -21.60
CA ALA A 79 26.73 9.81 -20.66
C ALA A 79 26.78 11.25 -21.17
N ALA A 80 25.86 12.08 -20.67
CA ALA A 80 25.90 13.52 -20.81
C ALA A 80 26.28 14.06 -19.43
N VAL A 81 27.54 14.46 -19.35
CA VAL A 81 28.14 15.47 -18.47
C VAL A 81 27.20 15.98 -17.37
N SER A 82 27.60 15.72 -16.13
CA SER A 82 27.05 16.32 -14.91
C SER A 82 26.85 17.83 -15.07
N ALA A 83 25.61 18.23 -15.35
CA ALA A 83 25.11 19.52 -14.92
C ALA A 83 24.68 19.37 -13.45
N PRO A 84 24.90 20.39 -12.59
CA PRO A 84 24.51 20.30 -11.19
C PRO A 84 23.02 19.99 -11.11
N ALA A 85 22.66 18.93 -10.39
CA ALA A 85 21.29 18.65 -10.04
C ALA A 85 20.71 19.90 -9.38
N ALA A 86 19.63 20.44 -9.95
CA ALA A 86 18.77 21.37 -9.24
C ALA A 86 18.42 20.74 -7.88
N PRO A 87 18.32 21.54 -6.80
CA PRO A 87 18.00 21.02 -5.48
C PRO A 87 16.74 20.15 -5.58
N PRO A 88 16.65 19.03 -4.83
CA PRO A 88 15.47 18.19 -4.84
C PRO A 88 14.25 19.08 -4.57
N ALA A 89 13.27 19.05 -5.48
CA ALA A 89 12.03 19.78 -5.29
C ALA A 89 11.49 19.42 -3.90
N GLU A 90 11.24 20.43 -3.08
CA GLU A 90 10.74 20.26 -1.72
C GLU A 90 9.51 19.32 -1.75
N SER A 91 9.54 18.26 -0.94
CA SER A 91 8.46 17.28 -0.94
C SER A 91 7.13 17.98 -0.61
N LEU A 92 6.04 17.56 -1.25
CA LEU A 92 4.71 18.13 -1.01
C LEU A 92 4.37 18.16 0.48
N GLU A 93 4.81 17.14 1.22
CA GLU A 93 4.68 17.04 2.67
C GLU A 93 5.42 18.16 3.42
N SER A 94 6.69 18.42 3.10
CA SER A 94 7.46 19.52 3.70
C SER A 94 6.83 20.88 3.41
N ARG A 95 6.38 21.09 2.17
CA ARG A 95 5.72 22.33 1.76
C ARG A 95 4.38 22.54 2.47
N LEU A 96 3.60 21.46 2.68
CA LEU A 96 2.36 21.52 3.44
C LEU A 96 2.63 21.84 4.91
N ARG A 97 3.63 21.21 5.56
CA ARG A 97 3.95 21.47 6.97
C ARG A 97 4.33 22.93 7.23
N GLY A 98 4.97 23.61 6.29
CA GLY A 98 5.33 25.04 6.40
C GLY A 98 4.17 26.03 6.27
N LEU A 99 2.99 25.60 5.81
CA LEU A 99 1.84 26.48 5.56
C LEU A 99 0.82 26.49 6.73
N PRO A 100 0.05 27.58 6.92
CA PRO A 100 -1.15 27.59 7.77
C PRO A 100 -2.22 26.60 7.28
N ALA A 101 -3.10 26.13 8.18
CA ALA A 101 -4.08 25.08 7.88
C ALA A 101 -5.00 25.41 6.69
N GLU A 102 -5.44 26.66 6.59
CA GLU A 102 -6.31 27.16 5.53
C GLU A 102 -5.60 27.21 4.17
N GLN A 103 -4.29 27.48 4.19
CA GLN A 103 -3.47 27.49 2.97
C GLN A 103 -3.12 26.07 2.52
N ARG A 104 -2.96 25.13 3.47
CA ARG A 104 -2.79 23.69 3.18
C ARG A 104 -4.00 23.13 2.45
N SER A 105 -5.22 23.38 2.96
CA SER A 105 -6.45 22.87 2.35
C SER A 105 -6.68 23.45 0.96
N THR A 106 -6.45 24.74 0.77
CA THR A 106 -6.58 25.41 -0.53
C THR A 106 -5.60 24.83 -1.56
N LEU A 107 -4.33 24.64 -1.18
CA LEU A 107 -3.31 24.10 -2.08
C LEU A 107 -3.61 22.65 -2.47
N LEU A 108 -4.03 21.83 -1.50
CA LEU A 108 -4.33 20.43 -1.74
C LEU A 108 -5.59 20.27 -2.59
N LEU A 109 -6.61 21.10 -2.37
CA LEU A 109 -7.83 21.12 -3.18
C LEU A 109 -7.54 21.49 -4.63
N ASP A 110 -6.74 22.52 -4.89
CA ASP A 110 -6.33 22.91 -6.24
C ASP A 110 -5.53 21.79 -6.94
N LEU A 111 -4.72 21.02 -6.19
CA LEU A 111 -4.04 19.84 -6.71
C LEU A 111 -5.01 18.72 -7.08
N VAL A 112 -5.93 18.36 -6.18
CA VAL A 112 -6.92 17.31 -6.43
C VAL A 112 -7.81 17.70 -7.62
N LEU A 113 -8.33 18.92 -7.68
CA LEU A 113 -9.17 19.38 -8.80
C LEU A 113 -8.44 19.32 -10.14
N ARG A 114 -7.14 19.63 -10.19
CA ARG A 114 -6.32 19.44 -11.41
C ARG A 114 -6.20 17.98 -11.81
N ASP A 115 -5.93 17.08 -10.87
CA ASP A 115 -5.83 15.66 -11.19
C ASP A 115 -7.19 15.08 -11.63
N VAL A 116 -8.29 15.55 -11.04
CA VAL A 116 -9.65 15.22 -11.47
C VAL A 116 -9.90 15.69 -12.90
N ALA A 117 -9.55 16.94 -13.23
CA ALA A 117 -9.68 17.46 -14.59
C ALA A 117 -8.89 16.63 -15.61
N LEU A 118 -7.64 16.30 -15.29
CA LEU A 118 -6.78 15.49 -16.16
C LEU A 118 -7.33 14.09 -16.42
N VAL A 119 -7.84 13.42 -15.38
CA VAL A 119 -8.42 12.07 -15.47
C VAL A 119 -9.69 12.11 -16.34
N LEU A 120 -10.56 13.10 -16.13
CA LEU A 120 -11.76 13.30 -16.94
C LEU A 120 -11.47 13.81 -18.37
N GLY A 121 -10.22 14.17 -18.67
CA GLY A 121 -9.85 14.75 -19.96
C GLY A 121 -10.31 16.20 -20.16
N HIS A 122 -10.68 16.87 -19.07
CA HIS A 122 -10.97 18.30 -19.05
C HIS A 122 -9.67 19.10 -18.91
N GLY A 123 -9.48 20.08 -19.78
CA GLY A 123 -8.30 20.95 -19.75
C GLY A 123 -8.32 22.01 -18.64
N ASP A 124 -9.51 22.33 -18.11
CA ASP A 124 -9.69 23.37 -17.08
C ASP A 124 -10.32 22.80 -15.80
N PRO A 125 -9.63 22.86 -14.64
CA PRO A 125 -10.19 22.44 -13.35
C PRO A 125 -11.26 23.40 -12.79
N ARG A 126 -11.39 24.64 -13.30
CA ARG A 126 -12.34 25.64 -12.76
C ARG A 126 -13.81 25.29 -12.96
N GLY A 127 -14.12 24.39 -13.89
CA GLY A 127 -15.48 23.89 -14.13
C GLY A 127 -15.91 22.77 -13.16
N ILE A 128 -15.01 22.29 -12.30
CA ILE A 128 -15.25 21.13 -11.45
C ILE A 128 -15.71 21.60 -10.07
N SER A 129 -16.90 21.16 -9.67
CA SER A 129 -17.41 21.44 -8.33
C SER A 129 -16.61 20.68 -7.28
N ALA A 130 -16.03 21.42 -6.31
CA ALA A 130 -15.31 20.84 -5.17
C ALA A 130 -16.21 20.01 -4.24
N ASP A 131 -17.51 20.28 -4.26
CA ASP A 131 -18.54 19.61 -3.46
C ASP A 131 -19.34 18.57 -4.24
N GLY A 132 -19.17 18.54 -5.57
CA GLY A 132 -19.84 17.59 -6.43
C GLY A 132 -19.40 16.16 -6.14
N ALA A 133 -20.34 15.23 -6.15
CA ALA A 133 -20.00 13.83 -6.02
C ALA A 133 -19.21 13.38 -7.26
N PHE A 134 -18.15 12.59 -7.08
CA PHE A 134 -17.34 12.05 -8.17
C PHE A 134 -18.20 11.33 -9.22
N ARG A 135 -19.26 10.63 -8.79
CA ARG A 135 -20.22 9.95 -9.68
C ARG A 135 -20.93 10.93 -10.62
N ASP A 136 -21.33 12.08 -10.11
CA ASP A 136 -22.03 13.12 -10.90
C ASP A 136 -21.06 13.85 -11.84
N LEU A 137 -19.77 13.85 -11.50
CA LEU A 137 -18.67 14.33 -12.35
C LEU A 137 -18.25 13.31 -13.43
N GLY A 138 -18.86 12.13 -13.47
CA GLY A 138 -18.56 11.09 -14.45
C GLY A 138 -17.43 10.13 -14.07
N PHE A 139 -17.10 9.98 -12.78
CA PHE A 139 -16.15 8.96 -12.35
C PHE A 139 -16.76 7.55 -12.36
N ASP A 140 -15.98 6.61 -12.90
CA ASP A 140 -16.23 5.17 -12.86
C ASP A 140 -15.14 4.45 -12.03
N SER A 141 -15.20 3.12 -11.98
CA SER A 141 -14.22 2.31 -11.24
C SER A 141 -12.79 2.42 -11.78
N LEU A 142 -12.61 2.69 -13.07
CA LEU A 142 -11.28 2.81 -13.69
C LEU A 142 -10.69 4.20 -13.43
N THR A 143 -11.47 5.27 -13.60
CA THR A 143 -11.02 6.64 -13.33
C THR A 143 -10.73 6.88 -11.84
N ALA A 144 -11.47 6.19 -10.94
CA ALA A 144 -11.17 6.19 -9.52
C ALA A 144 -9.78 5.63 -9.20
N VAL A 145 -9.39 4.52 -9.85
CA VAL A 145 -8.07 3.91 -9.68
C VAL A 145 -6.97 4.80 -10.25
N GLU A 146 -7.19 5.43 -11.41
CA GLU A 146 -6.25 6.38 -12.01
C GLU A 146 -5.99 7.59 -11.11
N LEU A 147 -7.06 8.21 -10.58
CA LEU A 147 -6.95 9.33 -9.64
C LEU A 147 -6.19 8.92 -8.37
N ARG A 148 -6.52 7.75 -7.80
CA ARG A 148 -5.83 7.21 -6.63
C ARG A 148 -4.34 7.00 -6.88
N ASN A 149 -3.97 6.47 -8.05
CA ASN A 149 -2.56 6.25 -8.39
C ASN A 149 -1.80 7.58 -8.55
N LYS A 150 -2.41 8.59 -9.18
CA LYS A 150 -1.85 9.95 -9.28
C LYS A 150 -1.62 10.58 -7.91
N ILE A 151 -2.61 10.50 -7.02
CA ILE A 151 -2.51 11.07 -5.68
C ILE A 151 -1.42 10.35 -4.87
N ASN A 152 -1.39 9.01 -4.88
CA ASN A 152 -0.34 8.24 -4.21
C ASN A 152 1.06 8.64 -4.69
N HIS A 153 1.24 8.82 -6.00
CA HIS A 153 2.52 9.21 -6.57
C HIS A 153 2.97 10.60 -6.09
N ARG A 154 2.06 11.58 -6.04
CA ARG A 154 2.38 12.96 -5.64
C ARG A 154 2.53 13.14 -4.13
N THR A 155 1.79 12.37 -3.35
CA THR A 155 1.72 12.51 -1.88
C THR A 155 2.62 11.51 -1.15
N GLY A 156 3.08 10.46 -1.83
CA GLY A 156 3.79 9.34 -1.20
C GLY A 156 2.89 8.42 -0.35
N LEU A 157 1.59 8.71 -0.27
CA LEU A 157 0.64 7.92 0.50
C LEU A 157 0.30 6.60 -0.18
N LYS A 158 -0.13 5.62 0.62
CA LYS A 158 -0.76 4.38 0.14
C LYS A 158 -2.27 4.45 0.43
N LEU A 159 -3.03 5.03 -0.47
CA LEU A 159 -4.50 5.04 -0.39
C LEU A 159 -5.08 3.68 -0.77
N SER A 160 -6.20 3.28 -0.16
CA SER A 160 -6.94 2.07 -0.55
C SER A 160 -7.53 2.22 -1.97
N ALA A 161 -7.92 1.10 -2.58
CA ALA A 161 -8.64 1.13 -3.87
C ALA A 161 -10.05 1.76 -3.74
N THR A 162 -10.60 1.81 -2.53
CA THR A 162 -11.94 2.34 -2.22
C THR A 162 -11.92 3.83 -1.85
N ALA A 163 -10.76 4.45 -1.64
CA ALA A 163 -10.65 5.80 -1.08
C ALA A 163 -11.48 6.87 -1.81
N VAL A 164 -11.62 6.78 -3.14
CA VAL A 164 -12.44 7.71 -3.94
C VAL A 164 -13.95 7.49 -3.72
N PHE A 165 -14.36 6.27 -3.37
CA PHE A 165 -15.74 5.94 -3.02
C PHE A 165 -16.03 6.24 -1.53
N ASP A 166 -15.06 6.02 -0.66
CA ASP A 166 -15.13 6.34 0.77
C ASP A 166 -15.21 7.85 1.00
N HIS A 167 -14.63 8.63 0.08
CA HIS A 167 -14.65 10.10 0.09
C HIS A 167 -15.24 10.63 -1.22
N PRO A 168 -16.59 10.70 -1.32
CA PRO A 168 -17.28 10.83 -2.60
C PRO A 168 -17.18 12.22 -3.24
N SER A 169 -16.53 13.21 -2.63
CA SER A 169 -16.30 14.54 -3.21
C SER A 169 -14.83 14.95 -3.15
N PRO A 170 -14.36 15.83 -4.05
CA PRO A 170 -13.01 16.38 -4.00
C PRO A 170 -12.65 16.96 -2.63
N ARG A 171 -13.57 17.71 -1.99
CA ARG A 171 -13.35 18.28 -0.66
C ARG A 171 -13.21 17.19 0.42
N ALA A 172 -14.08 16.18 0.43
CA ALA A 172 -13.99 15.08 1.38
C ALA A 172 -12.66 14.30 1.22
N LEU A 173 -12.21 14.11 -0.02
CA LEU A 173 -10.93 13.46 -0.30
C LEU A 173 -9.75 14.32 0.20
N VAL A 174 -9.81 15.64 0.02
CA VAL A 174 -8.81 16.58 0.52
C VAL A 174 -8.71 16.55 2.04
N ASP A 175 -9.85 16.54 2.75
CA ASP A 175 -9.87 16.49 4.20
C ASP A 175 -9.22 15.19 4.73
N HIS A 176 -9.52 14.06 4.07
CA HIS A 176 -8.87 12.78 4.36
C HIS A 176 -7.35 12.85 4.14
N LEU A 177 -6.91 13.40 3.01
CA LEU A 177 -5.50 13.51 2.67
C LEU A 177 -4.75 14.46 3.61
N LEU A 178 -5.36 15.57 4.02
CA LEU A 178 -4.79 16.48 5.02
C LEU A 178 -4.56 15.74 6.33
N GLY A 179 -5.58 15.04 6.85
CA GLY A 179 -5.44 14.24 8.08
C GLY A 179 -4.30 13.23 7.99
N ARG A 180 -4.08 12.63 6.81
CA ARG A 180 -3.00 11.65 6.57
C ARG A 180 -1.61 12.28 6.40
N LEU A 181 -1.52 13.48 5.83
CA LEU A 181 -0.26 14.19 5.56
C LEU A 181 0.20 15.06 6.73
N THR A 182 -0.72 15.50 7.59
CA THR A 182 -0.39 16.27 8.79
C THR A 182 -0.29 15.42 10.04
N ALA A 183 -0.81 14.19 10.03
CA ALA A 183 -0.44 13.20 11.03
C ALA A 183 1.06 12.89 10.87
N ALA A 184 1.86 13.19 11.91
CA ALA A 184 3.19 12.60 12.08
C ALA A 184 3.08 11.08 11.85
N PRO A 185 4.10 10.37 11.32
CA PRO A 185 3.97 9.03 10.73
C PRO A 185 3.36 8.03 11.72
N ALA A 186 2.04 8.03 11.77
CA ALA A 186 1.20 7.16 12.55
C ALA A 186 0.76 6.11 11.55
N THR A 187 1.36 4.94 11.67
CA THR A 187 0.79 3.71 11.12
C THR A 187 -0.67 3.69 11.51
N ALA A 188 -1.55 3.83 10.52
CA ALA A 188 -2.97 3.71 10.70
C ALA A 188 -3.28 2.27 11.10
N ARG A 189 -3.34 2.03 12.41
CA ARG A 189 -4.18 1.07 13.11
C ARG A 189 -3.99 1.29 14.61
N ASP A 190 -5.13 1.37 15.28
CA ASP A 190 -5.33 1.20 16.72
C ASP A 190 -5.05 2.44 17.57
N ALA A 191 -6.11 3.22 17.81
CA ALA A 191 -6.29 3.95 19.06
C ALA A 191 -6.80 2.96 20.12
N GLU A 192 -5.98 1.95 20.42
CA GLU A 192 -5.99 1.22 21.67
C GLU A 192 -4.62 1.45 22.29
N GLU A 193 -4.53 1.54 23.61
CA GLU A 193 -3.26 1.69 24.32
C GLU A 193 -2.19 0.75 23.73
N PRO A 194 -0.90 1.13 23.72
CA PRO A 194 0.15 0.30 23.14
C PRO A 194 0.13 -1.09 23.79
N SER A 195 -0.50 -2.05 23.11
CA SER A 195 -0.57 -3.43 23.55
C SER A 195 0.85 -3.98 23.57
N TYR A 196 1.20 -4.67 24.65
CA TYR A 196 2.48 -5.37 24.79
C TYR A 196 2.81 -6.20 23.54
N GLU A 197 1.81 -6.87 22.97
CA GLU A 197 1.91 -7.68 21.75
C GLU A 197 2.35 -6.84 20.54
N ARG A 198 1.85 -5.61 20.45
CA ARG A 198 2.20 -4.68 19.36
C ARG A 198 3.64 -4.20 19.49
N VAL A 199 4.06 -3.86 20.71
CA VAL A 199 5.44 -3.44 21.00
C VAL A 199 6.41 -4.58 20.67
N LEU A 200 6.10 -5.82 21.05
CA LEU A 200 6.90 -6.99 20.68
C LEU A 200 6.98 -7.22 19.16
N ALA A 201 5.85 -7.07 18.45
CA ALA A 201 5.82 -7.21 16.99
C ALA A 201 6.67 -6.14 16.29
N ASP A 202 6.65 -4.89 16.77
CA ASP A 202 7.43 -3.81 16.21
C ASP A 202 8.93 -3.94 16.52
N LEU A 203 9.32 -4.39 17.73
CA LEU A 203 10.71 -4.72 18.06
C LEU A 203 11.25 -5.89 17.21
N THR A 204 10.44 -6.93 17.01
CA THR A 204 10.81 -8.07 16.16
C THR A 204 11.03 -7.64 14.71
N ARG A 205 10.16 -6.76 14.20
CA ARG A 205 10.29 -6.19 12.85
C ARG A 205 11.58 -5.37 12.71
N VAL A 206 11.92 -4.55 13.69
CA VAL A 206 13.16 -3.76 13.70
C VAL A 206 14.38 -4.68 13.74
N GLY A 207 14.38 -5.72 14.60
CA GLY A 207 15.44 -6.71 14.65
C GLY A 207 15.69 -7.39 13.30
N ASN A 208 14.62 -7.82 12.63
CA ASN A 208 14.70 -8.43 11.30
C ASN A 208 15.23 -7.46 10.24
N SER A 209 14.89 -6.18 10.33
CA SER A 209 15.38 -5.14 9.41
C SER A 209 16.87 -4.87 9.61
N LEU A 210 17.34 -4.87 10.86
CA LEU A 210 18.76 -4.74 11.18
C LEU A 210 19.58 -5.95 10.74
N ALA A 211 19.01 -7.17 10.86
CA ALA A 211 19.66 -8.40 10.42
C ALA A 211 19.87 -8.47 8.89
N ALA A 212 19.03 -7.76 8.12
CA ALA A 212 19.16 -7.68 6.66
C ALA A 212 20.20 -6.65 6.19
N LEU A 213 20.76 -5.83 7.09
CA LEU A 213 21.78 -4.84 6.76
C LEU A 213 23.19 -5.43 6.89
N GLU A 214 24.03 -5.19 5.88
CA GLU A 214 25.47 -5.42 5.99
C GLU A 214 26.09 -4.30 6.85
N LEU A 215 26.21 -4.56 8.16
CA LEU A 215 26.75 -3.61 9.13
C LEU A 215 28.24 -3.83 9.34
N THR A 216 29.01 -2.74 9.31
CA THR A 216 30.41 -2.71 9.73
C THR A 216 30.55 -2.94 11.24
N ASP A 217 31.73 -3.33 11.71
CA ASP A 217 32.00 -3.54 13.15
C ASP A 217 31.70 -2.29 14.00
N THR A 218 32.02 -1.12 13.48
CA THR A 218 31.74 0.16 14.16
C THR A 218 30.24 0.44 14.28
N GLN A 219 29.47 0.12 13.24
CA GLN A 219 28.00 0.26 13.26
C GLN A 219 27.35 -0.77 14.20
N ARG A 220 27.88 -2.01 14.24
CA ARG A 220 27.45 -3.03 15.19
C ARG A 220 27.70 -2.61 16.65
N ALA A 221 28.88 -2.07 16.93
CA ALA A 221 29.22 -1.56 18.27
C ALA A 221 28.32 -0.38 18.68
N ALA A 222 28.05 0.56 17.76
CA ALA A 222 27.16 1.68 18.03
C ALA A 222 25.71 1.23 18.29
N LEU A 223 25.19 0.26 17.53
CA LEU A 223 23.86 -0.32 17.76
C LEU A 223 23.77 -1.05 19.10
N ALA A 224 24.80 -1.80 19.48
CA ALA A 224 24.86 -2.47 20.77
C ALA A 224 24.79 -1.49 21.95
N GLU A 225 25.40 -0.32 21.82
CA GLU A 225 25.34 0.74 22.84
C GLU A 225 23.93 1.31 22.99
N VAL A 226 23.26 1.57 21.86
CA VAL A 226 21.88 2.05 21.84
C VAL A 226 20.94 1.04 22.48
N PHE A 227 21.07 -0.25 22.15
CA PHE A 227 20.25 -1.30 22.77
C PHE A 227 20.50 -1.42 24.27
N ARG A 228 21.74 -1.23 24.73
CA ARG A 228 22.05 -1.24 26.17
C ARG A 228 21.38 -0.09 26.90
N GLY A 229 21.41 1.12 26.32
CA GLY A 229 20.71 2.28 26.89
C GLY A 229 19.18 2.12 26.90
N LEU A 230 18.62 1.46 25.89
CA LEU A 230 17.18 1.14 25.85
C LEU A 230 16.79 0.05 26.87
N ALA A 231 17.70 -0.86 27.19
CA ALA A 231 17.48 -1.90 28.19
C ALA A 231 17.65 -1.38 29.63
N GLU A 232 18.41 -0.30 29.84
CA GLU A 232 18.70 0.30 31.15
C GLU A 232 17.47 0.43 32.09
N PRO A 233 16.30 0.92 31.62
CA PRO A 233 15.11 1.05 32.46
C PRO A 233 14.51 -0.29 32.90
N TRP A 234 14.81 -1.38 32.20
CA TRP A 234 14.27 -2.72 32.44
C TRP A 234 15.30 -3.67 33.08
N THR A 235 16.59 -3.30 33.05
CA THR A 235 17.68 -4.04 33.69
C THR A 235 17.91 -3.64 35.15
N GLY A 236 17.17 -2.65 35.66
CA GLY A 236 17.26 -2.17 37.05
C GLY A 236 16.41 -2.95 38.06
N GLY A 237 15.58 -3.90 37.60
CA GLY A 237 15.05 -4.92 38.48
C GLY A 237 16.16 -5.91 38.77
N GLU A 238 16.48 -6.13 40.04
CA GLU A 238 17.17 -7.35 40.47
C GLU A 238 16.66 -8.52 39.63
N PRO A 239 17.52 -9.46 39.19
CA PRO A 239 16.98 -10.72 38.72
C PRO A 239 16.01 -11.14 39.80
N VAL A 240 14.75 -11.39 39.44
CA VAL A 240 13.92 -12.25 40.27
C VAL A 240 14.77 -13.50 40.34
N ALA A 241 15.57 -13.60 41.42
CA ALA A 241 16.20 -14.82 41.85
C ALA A 241 15.09 -15.82 41.68
N ALA A 242 15.29 -16.75 40.74
CA ALA A 242 14.33 -17.77 40.35
C ALA A 242 13.52 -18.05 41.61
N ALA A 243 12.28 -17.52 41.64
CA ALA A 243 11.44 -17.65 42.81
C ALA A 243 11.48 -19.13 43.08
N ASP A 244 12.03 -19.53 44.23
CA ASP A 244 12.30 -20.91 44.60
C ASP A 244 11.35 -21.80 43.81
N GLU A 245 11.85 -22.39 42.71
CA GLU A 245 11.19 -23.58 42.23
C GLU A 245 11.29 -24.47 43.46
N PRO A 246 10.16 -24.82 44.11
CA PRO A 246 10.24 -25.83 45.14
C PRO A 246 10.94 -26.98 44.44
N ALA A 247 12.02 -27.45 45.07
CA ALA A 247 12.88 -28.49 44.58
C ALA A 247 12.07 -29.45 43.71
N SER A 248 12.60 -29.78 42.53
CA SER A 248 12.28 -31.00 41.83
C SER A 248 12.57 -32.18 42.77
N ALA A 249 11.69 -32.35 43.75
CA ALA A 249 11.63 -33.43 44.69
C ALA A 249 10.88 -34.51 43.94
N ASP A 250 11.67 -35.38 43.31
CA ASP A 250 11.35 -36.76 43.00
C ASP A 250 9.93 -37.02 42.46
N LEU A 251 9.73 -36.69 41.18
CA LEU A 251 8.68 -37.29 40.36
C LEU A 251 8.82 -38.81 40.21
N GLU A 252 9.95 -39.40 40.64
CA GLU A 252 10.18 -40.85 40.60
C GLU A 252 9.62 -41.60 41.82
N SER A 253 9.25 -40.92 42.92
CA SER A 253 8.66 -41.57 44.12
C SER A 253 7.22 -41.18 44.42
N ALA A 254 6.61 -40.30 43.61
CA ALA A 254 5.23 -39.87 43.81
C ALA A 254 4.26 -41.05 43.65
N THR A 255 3.38 -41.23 44.64
CA THR A 255 2.35 -42.28 44.54
C THR A 255 1.26 -41.86 43.57
N ALA A 256 0.59 -42.83 42.93
CA ALA A 256 -0.45 -42.55 41.93
C ALA A 256 -1.60 -41.67 42.47
N ALA A 257 -1.82 -41.66 43.78
CA ALA A 257 -2.81 -40.81 44.44
C ALA A 257 -2.41 -39.33 44.48
N GLU A 258 -1.12 -39.03 44.69
CA GLU A 258 -0.61 -37.65 44.77
C GLU A 258 -0.52 -36.98 43.39
N VAL A 259 -0.21 -37.77 42.35
CA VAL A 259 -0.21 -37.29 40.96
C VAL A 259 -1.63 -36.90 40.51
N LEU A 260 -2.65 -37.65 40.94
CA LEU A 260 -4.05 -37.34 40.59
C LEU A 260 -4.53 -36.06 41.28
N ASP A 261 -4.11 -35.82 42.52
CA ASP A 261 -4.53 -34.64 43.29
C ASP A 261 -3.92 -33.35 42.71
N PHE A 262 -2.68 -33.41 42.23
CA PHE A 262 -2.03 -32.27 41.57
C PHE A 262 -2.71 -31.90 40.24
N VAL A 263 -3.10 -32.89 39.43
CA VAL A 263 -3.81 -32.65 38.15
C VAL A 263 -5.21 -32.10 38.37
N THR A 264 -5.91 -32.57 39.40
CA THR A 264 -7.28 -32.12 39.71
C THR A 264 -7.30 -30.68 40.22
N ASN A 265 -6.30 -30.31 41.03
CA ASN A 265 -6.19 -28.95 41.59
C ASN A 265 -5.65 -27.92 40.58
N SER A 266 -4.82 -28.34 39.62
CA SER A 266 -4.21 -27.42 38.63
C SER A 266 -5.06 -27.16 37.39
N LEU A 267 -6.03 -28.02 37.07
CA LEU A 267 -6.91 -27.84 35.91
C LEU A 267 -8.37 -27.49 36.25
N GLY A 268 -8.76 -27.47 37.52
CA GLY A 268 -10.11 -27.02 37.93
C GLY A 268 -11.26 -27.84 37.31
N ILE A 269 -11.00 -29.09 36.94
CA ILE A 269 -11.99 -30.00 36.35
C ILE A 269 -12.33 -31.06 37.40
N SER A 270 -13.48 -30.91 38.06
CA SER A 270 -14.05 -31.95 38.91
C SER A 270 -14.62 -33.08 38.04
N ILE A 271 -13.91 -34.19 37.92
CA ILE A 271 -14.46 -35.43 37.36
C ILE A 271 -15.30 -36.10 38.45
N SER A 272 -16.61 -35.85 38.43
CA SER A 272 -17.58 -36.63 39.21
C SER A 272 -17.96 -37.90 38.47
N GLY A 273 -17.45 -39.03 38.98
CA GLY A 273 -17.86 -40.41 38.76
C GLY A 273 -17.00 -41.25 39.70
N ASP A 274 -17.51 -42.10 40.58
CA ASP A 274 -18.58 -43.06 40.37
C ASP A 274 -19.05 -43.64 41.73
N GLU A 275 -20.25 -44.21 41.71
CA GLU A 275 -20.74 -45.32 42.53
C GLU A 275 -20.53 -45.35 44.07
N SER A 276 -21.65 -45.20 44.80
CA SER A 276 -21.91 -46.02 45.98
C SER A 276 -23.10 -46.96 45.69
N PRO A 277 -22.95 -48.27 45.93
CA PRO A 277 -23.99 -49.26 45.68
C PRO A 277 -24.90 -49.47 46.91
N THR A 278 -25.97 -50.25 46.68
CA THR A 278 -26.79 -51.04 47.63
C THR A 278 -27.84 -50.35 48.52
N ASP A 279 -29.12 -50.40 48.08
CA ASP A 279 -30.25 -51.24 48.60
C ASP A 279 -30.44 -51.42 50.13
N PRO A 280 -31.59 -51.93 50.65
CA PRO A 280 -33.03 -51.68 50.41
C PRO A 280 -33.76 -51.20 51.69
N SER A 281 -35.00 -50.71 51.57
CA SER A 281 -36.19 -51.08 52.39
C SER A 281 -37.43 -50.31 51.95
#